data_AF-A0A2V9RTK4-F1
#
_entry.id   AF-A0A2V9RTK4-F1
#
_cell.length_a   1.000
_cell.length_b   1.000
_cell.length_c   1.000
_cell.angle_alpha   90.00
_cell.angle_beta   90.00
_cell.angle_gamma   90.00
#
_symmetry.space_group_name_H-M   'P 1'
#
loop_
_entity.id
_entity.type
_entity.pdbx_description
1 polymer ?
#
loop_
_entity_poly.entity_id
_entity_poly.type
_entity_poly.pdbx_seq_one_letter_code
_entity_poly.pdbx_strand_id
1 'polypeptide(L)'
;DVGYSAEGRARSGMGVDSADFNEDGWMDLFVANIDEEIFSLYQNNRDQTFDDQAMTAGIGMATRWMSGWGLKFFDYDNDGNVDLFLANGFPDDLVEEFSSQVKYKEPPLLFQNTGGGFRNVSEQSGPVFAKSFSARGLAIGDFNNDGATDVLISVNDGAPVLLRNSIGTQNHWLGVKLVGTKSNPDAVGARIAYQAGDLKRNRMKVGGGSFLSSHDPRVVLGIGNRSKIDWVEVKWPQPSGAVERFTDLPLNRYITIVEGTGKWK
;
A
#
# COMPACT_ATOMS: atom_id res chain seq x y z
N ASP A 1 13.63 17.67 1.87
CA ASP A 1 14.53 16.70 1.22
C ASP A 1 14.08 15.28 1.50
N VAL A 2 14.00 14.46 0.45
CA VAL A 2 13.73 13.01 0.54
C VAL A 2 15.02 12.33 0.09
N GLY A 3 15.59 11.45 0.92
CA GLY A 3 16.86 10.76 0.62
C GLY A 3 17.91 10.77 1.74
N TYR A 4 17.64 11.45 2.85
CA TYR A 4 18.48 11.44 4.05
C TYR A 4 17.72 10.94 5.27
N SER A 5 18.46 10.45 6.28
CA SER A 5 17.94 10.22 7.63
C SER A 5 17.68 11.53 8.37
N ALA A 6 17.04 11.47 9.55
CA ALA A 6 16.87 12.61 10.43
C ALA A 6 18.21 13.27 10.84
N GLU A 7 19.31 12.51 10.80
CA GLU A 7 20.67 12.97 11.07
C GLU A 7 21.43 13.44 9.81
N GLY A 8 20.76 13.51 8.66
CA GLY A 8 21.36 13.98 7.40
C GLY A 8 22.25 12.94 6.68
N ARG A 9 22.13 11.64 7.01
CA ARG A 9 22.89 10.57 6.35
C ARG A 9 22.16 10.08 5.10
N ALA A 10 22.86 9.98 3.97
CA ALA A 10 22.31 9.36 2.77
C ALA A 10 21.95 7.89 3.05
N ARG A 11 20.87 7.39 2.43
CA ARG A 11 20.38 6.02 2.56
C ARG A 11 20.34 5.29 1.20
N SER A 12 20.46 3.98 1.23
CA SER A 12 20.38 3.08 0.08
C SER A 12 18.94 2.64 -0.18
N GLY A 13 18.13 3.57 -0.72
CA GLY A 13 16.72 3.31 -1.05
C GLY A 13 16.55 2.35 -2.23
N MET A 14 15.77 1.28 -2.04
CA MET A 14 15.60 0.19 -3.02
C MET A 14 14.15 0.01 -3.51
N GLY A 15 13.17 0.45 -2.73
CA GLY A 15 11.75 0.38 -3.09
C GLY A 15 10.98 1.58 -2.56
N VAL A 16 9.91 1.98 -3.25
CA VAL A 16 9.08 3.14 -2.88
C VAL A 16 7.61 2.92 -3.20
N ASP A 17 6.74 3.48 -2.35
CA ASP A 17 5.31 3.66 -2.60
C ASP A 17 4.84 4.93 -1.90
N SER A 18 3.64 5.38 -2.24
CA SER A 18 3.06 6.61 -1.72
C SER A 18 1.60 6.40 -1.30
N ALA A 19 1.24 6.92 -0.14
CA ALA A 19 -0.14 6.95 0.35
C ALA A 19 -0.33 8.13 1.31
N ASP A 20 -1.59 8.54 1.51
CA ASP A 20 -2.01 9.46 2.57
C ASP A 20 -2.27 8.63 3.83
N PHE A 21 -1.22 8.23 4.55
CA PHE A 21 -1.35 7.18 5.59
C PHE A 21 -1.97 7.70 6.88
N ASN A 22 -1.91 9.02 7.10
CA ASN A 22 -2.45 9.71 8.26
C ASN A 22 -3.77 10.44 7.95
N GLU A 23 -4.30 10.28 6.72
CA GLU A 23 -5.56 10.85 6.23
C GLU A 23 -5.63 12.39 6.35
N ASP A 24 -4.50 13.05 6.12
CA ASP A 24 -4.33 14.49 6.26
C ASP A 24 -4.57 15.25 4.93
N GLY A 25 -4.78 14.50 3.84
CA GLY A 25 -5.05 14.98 2.49
C GLY A 25 -3.81 15.07 1.59
N TRP A 26 -2.62 14.76 2.11
CA TRP A 26 -1.35 14.84 1.40
C TRP A 26 -0.70 13.47 1.25
N MET A 27 0.01 13.29 0.14
CA MET A 27 0.70 12.02 -0.12
C MET A 27 2.03 12.02 0.64
N ASP A 28 2.20 10.99 1.46
CA ASP A 28 3.44 10.62 2.12
C ASP A 28 4.19 9.57 1.30
N LEU A 29 5.44 9.30 1.67
CA LEU A 29 6.30 8.34 0.99
C LEU A 29 6.82 7.30 1.97
N PHE A 30 6.83 6.04 1.57
CA PHE A 30 7.58 5.00 2.26
C PHE A 30 8.70 4.50 1.36
N VAL A 31 9.91 4.44 1.92
CA VAL A 31 11.11 4.03 1.19
C VAL A 31 11.77 2.88 1.95
N ALA A 32 11.85 1.72 1.30
CA ALA A 32 12.64 0.61 1.81
C ALA A 32 14.12 0.89 1.61
N ASN A 33 14.93 0.59 2.63
CA ASN A 33 16.38 0.79 2.63
C ASN A 33 17.09 -0.56 2.84
N ILE A 34 18.43 -0.52 2.89
CA ILE A 34 19.26 -1.70 3.16
C ILE A 34 19.41 -1.92 4.68
N ASP A 35 20.00 -3.04 5.08
CA ASP A 35 20.31 -3.34 6.48
C ASP A 35 21.05 -2.19 7.18
N GLU A 36 20.90 -2.11 8.50
CA GLU A 36 21.39 -1.02 9.36
C GLU A 36 20.75 0.36 9.08
N GLU A 37 20.00 0.48 7.98
CA GLU A 37 19.21 1.66 7.65
C GLU A 37 17.73 1.37 7.89
N ILE A 38 17.17 2.01 8.90
CA ILE A 38 15.72 2.00 9.13
C ILE A 38 15.00 2.42 7.84
N PHE A 39 13.97 1.67 7.44
CA PHE A 39 13.13 2.05 6.31
C PHE A 39 12.44 3.37 6.63
N SER A 40 12.39 4.29 5.67
CA SER A 40 11.91 5.65 5.90
C SER A 40 10.40 5.75 5.72
N LEU A 41 9.72 6.44 6.62
CA LEU A 41 8.32 6.88 6.43
C LEU A 41 8.30 8.41 6.42
N TYR A 42 8.40 8.99 5.23
CA TYR A 42 8.46 10.43 5.04
C TYR A 42 7.05 11.03 5.02
N GLN A 43 6.65 11.64 6.13
CA GLN A 43 5.41 12.40 6.24
C GLN A 43 5.57 13.77 5.57
N ASN A 44 4.60 14.18 4.76
CA ASN A 44 4.62 15.42 4.01
C ASN A 44 4.21 16.63 4.88
N ASN A 45 5.10 17.62 5.00
CA ASN A 45 4.85 18.82 5.80
C ASN A 45 4.06 19.92 5.05
N ARG A 46 3.63 19.64 3.80
CA ARG A 46 2.80 20.53 2.96
C ARG A 46 3.51 21.81 2.49
N ASP A 47 4.83 21.84 2.64
CA ASP A 47 5.69 22.95 2.25
C ASP A 47 6.92 22.47 1.45
N GLN A 48 6.80 21.29 0.81
CA GLN A 48 7.85 20.57 0.08
C GLN A 48 8.94 19.95 0.98
N THR A 49 8.81 20.04 2.29
CA THR A 49 9.63 19.30 3.25
C THR A 49 8.93 18.03 3.74
N PHE A 50 9.71 17.11 4.31
CA PHE A 50 9.23 15.85 4.83
C PHE A 50 9.95 15.50 6.13
N ASP A 51 9.21 14.89 7.06
CA ASP A 51 9.75 14.36 8.31
C ASP A 51 9.80 12.83 8.27
N ASP A 52 10.91 12.22 8.66
CA ASP A 52 11.00 10.75 8.79
C ASP A 52 10.34 10.29 10.10
N GLN A 53 9.17 9.70 9.99
CA GLN A 53 8.33 9.21 11.08
C GLN A 53 8.50 7.70 11.35
N ALA A 54 9.46 7.02 10.71
CA ALA A 54 9.53 5.55 10.80
C ALA A 54 9.62 5.00 12.23
N MET A 55 10.38 5.69 13.11
CA MET A 55 10.54 5.29 14.51
C MET A 55 9.29 5.57 15.34
N THR A 56 8.73 6.77 15.23
CA THR A 56 7.54 7.21 15.97
C THR A 56 6.29 6.48 15.52
N ALA A 57 6.21 6.10 14.24
CA ALA A 57 5.12 5.33 13.66
C ALA A 57 5.23 3.81 13.87
N GLY A 58 6.24 3.31 14.60
CA GLY A 58 6.33 1.89 14.99
C GLY A 58 6.92 0.94 13.94
N ILE A 59 7.51 1.45 12.86
CA ILE A 59 8.12 0.63 11.79
C ILE A 59 9.62 0.39 12.06
N GLY A 60 10.33 1.41 12.54
CA GLY A 60 11.78 1.45 12.41
C GLY A 60 12.55 0.33 13.11
N MET A 61 12.12 -0.08 14.31
CA MET A 61 12.79 -1.19 15.00
C MET A 61 12.62 -2.54 14.30
N ALA A 62 11.48 -2.75 13.64
CA ALA A 62 11.19 -4.00 12.94
C ALA A 62 11.98 -4.11 11.62
N THR A 63 12.39 -2.99 11.02
CA THR A 63 13.08 -2.97 9.71
C THR A 63 14.58 -2.74 9.79
N ARG A 64 15.13 -2.38 10.96
CA ARG A 64 16.54 -2.01 11.14
C ARG A 64 17.56 -2.99 10.55
N TRP A 65 17.29 -4.30 10.61
CA TRP A 65 18.22 -5.34 10.16
C TRP A 65 17.79 -6.01 8.86
N MET A 66 16.90 -5.36 8.11
CA MET A 66 16.29 -5.91 6.91
C MET A 66 16.71 -5.13 5.68
N SER A 67 16.59 -5.76 4.52
CA SER A 67 16.79 -5.16 3.20
C SER A 67 15.53 -5.29 2.38
N GLY A 68 14.83 -4.17 2.17
CA GLY A 68 13.49 -4.18 1.57
C GLY A 68 13.51 -3.88 0.08
N TRP A 69 12.63 -4.54 -0.68
CA TRP A 69 12.53 -4.35 -2.13
C TRP A 69 11.10 -4.04 -2.54
N GLY A 70 10.23 -5.05 -2.48
CA GLY A 70 8.83 -4.93 -2.81
C GLY A 70 8.07 -4.39 -1.62
N LEU A 71 7.28 -3.34 -1.82
CA LEU A 71 6.48 -2.77 -0.75
C LEU A 71 5.20 -2.17 -1.31
N LYS A 72 4.15 -2.15 -0.49
CA LYS A 72 2.87 -1.57 -0.88
C LYS A 72 2.06 -1.09 0.31
N PHE A 73 1.52 0.13 0.19
CA PHE A 73 0.38 0.55 1.00
C PHE A 73 -0.93 0.01 0.44
N PHE A 74 -1.69 -0.71 1.24
CA PHE A 74 -3.04 -1.16 0.91
C PHE A 74 -3.83 -1.48 2.18
N ASP A 75 -5.16 -1.46 2.09
CA ASP A 75 -6.07 -1.78 3.20
C ASP A 75 -6.28 -3.31 3.22
N TYR A 76 -5.57 -4.04 4.09
CA TYR A 76 -5.60 -5.52 4.05
C TYR A 76 -6.83 -6.10 4.75
N ASP A 77 -7.39 -5.38 5.73
CA ASP A 77 -8.53 -5.83 6.51
C ASP A 77 -9.84 -5.10 6.15
N ASN A 78 -9.82 -4.20 5.16
CA ASN A 78 -10.94 -3.39 4.70
C ASN A 78 -11.53 -2.49 5.82
N ASP A 79 -10.73 -2.06 6.79
CA ASP A 79 -11.17 -1.15 7.87
C ASP A 79 -11.20 0.33 7.44
N GLY A 80 -10.62 0.64 6.27
CA GLY A 80 -10.52 1.97 5.69
C GLY A 80 -9.19 2.66 5.96
N ASN A 81 -8.25 2.08 6.71
CA ASN A 81 -6.88 2.59 6.87
C ASN A 81 -5.97 1.91 5.85
N VAL A 82 -4.92 2.60 5.40
CA VAL A 82 -3.89 1.96 4.56
C VAL A 82 -2.83 1.33 5.44
N ASP A 83 -2.68 0.02 5.32
CA ASP A 83 -1.66 -0.80 5.96
C ASP A 83 -0.42 -0.92 5.07
N LEU A 84 0.63 -1.59 5.55
CA LEU A 84 1.89 -1.70 4.83
C LEU A 84 2.40 -3.14 4.81
N PHE A 85 2.68 -3.67 3.63
CA PHE A 85 3.36 -4.96 3.45
C PHE A 85 4.74 -4.76 2.84
N LEU A 86 5.72 -5.52 3.34
CA LEU A 86 7.11 -5.51 2.90
C LEU A 86 7.57 -6.91 2.46
N ALA A 87 8.18 -6.98 1.29
CA ALA A 87 8.89 -8.14 0.75
C ALA A 87 10.39 -7.86 0.78
N ASN A 88 11.12 -8.67 1.54
CA ASN A 88 12.49 -8.39 1.95
C ASN A 88 13.46 -9.50 1.53
N GLY A 89 14.76 -9.19 1.57
CA GLY A 89 15.86 -10.12 1.34
C GLY A 89 17.14 -9.38 1.00
N PHE A 90 18.26 -9.81 1.58
CA PHE A 90 19.55 -9.15 1.33
C PHE A 90 19.96 -9.26 -0.14
N PRO A 91 20.66 -8.25 -0.71
CA PRO A 91 21.21 -8.33 -2.06
C PRO A 91 22.25 -9.44 -2.24
N ASP A 92 23.11 -9.66 -1.26
CA ASP A 92 24.27 -10.57 -1.30
C ASP A 92 23.97 -11.92 -0.61
N ASP A 93 24.12 -13.02 -1.33
CA ASP A 93 23.87 -14.38 -0.81
C ASP A 93 24.99 -14.90 0.10
N LEU A 94 26.13 -14.22 0.17
CA LEU A 94 27.25 -14.52 1.05
C LEU A 94 27.23 -13.72 2.35
N VAL A 95 26.21 -12.90 2.61
CA VAL A 95 26.15 -12.00 3.79
C VAL A 95 26.36 -12.70 5.13
N GLU A 96 25.93 -13.96 5.23
CA GLU A 96 26.07 -14.75 6.46
C GLU A 96 27.51 -15.22 6.73
N GLU A 97 28.42 -15.10 5.76
CA GLU A 97 29.86 -15.36 5.97
C GLU A 97 30.54 -14.25 6.76
N PHE A 98 29.98 -13.03 6.74
CA PHE A 98 30.59 -11.84 7.36
C PHE A 98 29.66 -11.09 8.33
N SER A 99 28.36 -11.40 8.38
CA SER A 99 27.40 -10.86 9.34
C SER A 99 26.60 -11.97 10.02
N SER A 100 26.47 -11.88 11.36
CA SER A 100 25.60 -12.77 12.13
C SER A 100 24.18 -12.22 12.31
N GLN A 101 23.98 -10.93 12.06
CA GLN A 101 22.72 -10.22 12.32
C GLN A 101 21.83 -10.13 11.08
N VAL A 102 22.43 -10.12 9.89
CA VAL A 102 21.73 -9.96 8.62
C VAL A 102 21.68 -11.30 7.89
N LYS A 103 20.58 -11.55 7.18
CA LYS A 103 20.30 -12.82 6.54
C LYS A 103 19.99 -12.60 5.07
N TYR A 104 20.50 -13.47 4.20
CA TYR A 104 20.18 -13.39 2.78
C TYR A 104 18.67 -13.51 2.52
N LYS A 105 18.05 -14.46 3.21
CA LYS A 105 16.62 -14.66 3.20
C LYS A 105 16.01 -13.99 4.42
N GLU A 106 15.02 -13.13 4.20
CA GLU A 106 14.34 -12.39 5.25
C GLU A 106 12.83 -12.65 5.21
N PRO A 107 12.12 -12.56 6.34
CA PRO A 107 10.68 -12.72 6.35
C PRO A 107 9.98 -11.54 5.67
N PRO A 108 8.80 -11.74 5.06
CA PRO A 108 7.93 -10.62 4.75
C PRO A 108 7.43 -9.97 6.05
N LEU A 109 7.04 -8.70 5.99
CA LEU A 109 6.39 -8.03 7.12
C LEU A 109 5.03 -7.49 6.72
N LEU A 110 4.07 -7.54 7.65
CA LEU A 110 2.79 -6.85 7.55
C LEU A 110 2.60 -5.94 8.77
N PHE A 111 2.24 -4.69 8.49
CA PHE A 111 1.98 -3.67 9.48
C PHE A 111 0.55 -3.16 9.33
N GLN A 112 -0.24 -3.31 10.40
CA GLN A 112 -1.57 -2.72 10.47
C GLN A 112 -1.49 -1.26 10.90
N ASN A 113 -2.14 -0.37 10.17
CA ASN A 113 -2.30 1.03 10.55
C ASN A 113 -3.46 1.18 11.54
N THR A 114 -3.14 1.67 12.72
CA THR A 114 -4.09 1.83 13.84
C THR A 114 -4.72 3.22 13.90
N GLY A 115 -4.44 4.08 12.91
CA GLY A 115 -4.81 5.49 12.88
C GLY A 115 -3.88 6.42 13.67
N GLY A 116 -3.04 5.86 14.56
CA GLY A 116 -1.99 6.59 15.29
C GLY A 116 -0.57 6.16 14.95
N GLY A 117 -0.41 5.28 13.96
CA GLY A 117 0.84 4.63 13.60
C GLY A 117 0.62 3.16 13.24
N PHE A 118 1.72 2.45 13.01
CA PHE A 118 1.72 1.08 12.53
C PHE A 118 2.08 0.09 13.63
N ARG A 119 1.38 -1.04 13.62
CA ARG A 119 1.66 -2.20 14.47
C ARG A 119 2.13 -3.36 13.60
N ASN A 120 3.30 -3.92 13.88
CA ASN A 120 3.74 -5.15 13.23
C ASN A 120 2.82 -6.30 13.65
N VAL A 121 2.09 -6.87 12.68
CA VAL A 121 1.14 -7.97 12.88
C VAL A 121 1.61 -9.25 12.18
N SER A 122 2.88 -9.30 11.73
CA SER A 122 3.42 -10.41 10.94
C SER A 122 3.25 -11.77 11.65
N GLU A 123 3.57 -11.86 12.95
CA GLU A 123 3.50 -13.11 13.72
C GLU A 123 2.08 -13.72 13.77
N GLN A 124 1.04 -12.89 13.74
CA GLN A 124 -0.36 -13.32 13.78
C GLN A 124 -1.01 -13.43 12.38
N SER A 125 -0.28 -13.08 11.31
CA SER A 125 -0.82 -12.98 9.95
C SER A 125 -0.64 -14.25 9.12
N GLY A 126 -0.30 -15.36 9.78
CA GLY A 126 -0.23 -16.69 9.19
C GLY A 126 1.19 -17.22 8.97
N PRO A 127 1.32 -18.49 8.57
CA PRO A 127 2.59 -19.21 8.61
C PRO A 127 3.64 -18.73 7.61
N VAL A 128 3.25 -17.95 6.59
CA VAL A 128 4.19 -17.39 5.61
C VAL A 128 5.15 -16.36 6.23
N PHE A 129 4.69 -15.63 7.25
CA PHE A 129 5.48 -14.60 7.95
C PHE A 129 6.54 -15.19 8.88
N ALA A 130 6.46 -16.48 9.19
CA ALA A 130 7.51 -17.23 9.90
C ALA A 130 8.57 -17.85 8.96
N LYS A 131 8.42 -17.66 7.64
CA LYS A 131 9.37 -18.13 6.63
C LYS A 131 10.19 -16.98 6.09
N SER A 132 11.41 -17.29 5.67
CA SER A 132 12.32 -16.32 5.06
C SER A 132 12.50 -16.59 3.57
N PHE A 133 12.54 -15.53 2.78
CA PHE A 133 12.67 -15.57 1.32
C PHE A 133 13.76 -14.59 0.86
N SER A 134 14.35 -14.85 -0.31
CA SER A 134 15.04 -13.78 -1.06
C SER A 134 13.99 -13.09 -1.92
N ALA A 135 13.04 -12.41 -1.28
CA ALA A 135 11.93 -11.78 -1.98
C ALA A 135 12.41 -10.50 -2.68
N ARG A 136 11.80 -10.19 -3.82
CA ARG A 136 12.10 -8.99 -4.61
C ARG A 136 10.81 -8.28 -4.96
N GLY A 137 10.12 -8.73 -6.00
CA GLY A 137 8.90 -8.09 -6.46
C GLY A 137 7.70 -8.40 -5.58
N LEU A 138 6.78 -7.45 -5.54
CA LEU A 138 5.49 -7.57 -4.86
C LEU A 138 4.40 -6.95 -5.72
N ALA A 139 3.39 -7.75 -6.04
CA ALA A 139 2.15 -7.31 -6.68
C ALA A 139 0.98 -7.52 -5.70
N ILE A 140 -0.03 -6.64 -5.79
CA ILE A 140 -1.29 -6.81 -5.06
C ILE A 140 -2.42 -6.93 -6.07
N GLY A 141 -3.46 -7.67 -5.71
CA GLY A 141 -4.67 -7.79 -6.49
C GLY A 141 -5.66 -8.73 -5.86
N ASP A 142 -6.95 -8.39 -5.95
CA ASP A 142 -8.05 -9.27 -5.56
C ASP A 142 -8.32 -10.24 -6.71
N PHE A 143 -7.54 -11.32 -6.76
CA PHE A 143 -7.49 -12.20 -7.96
C PHE A 143 -8.74 -13.07 -8.10
N ASN A 144 -9.46 -13.29 -6.99
CA ASN A 144 -10.67 -14.10 -6.95
C ASN A 144 -11.95 -13.25 -6.80
N ASN A 145 -11.83 -11.93 -6.72
CA ASN A 145 -12.90 -10.94 -6.62
C ASN A 145 -13.75 -11.06 -5.35
N ASP A 146 -13.15 -11.41 -4.21
CA ASP A 146 -13.83 -11.51 -2.92
C ASP A 146 -13.70 -10.26 -2.03
N GLY A 147 -12.90 -9.27 -2.48
CA GLY A 147 -12.65 -8.00 -1.81
C GLY A 147 -11.50 -8.01 -0.83
N ALA A 148 -10.96 -9.19 -0.49
CA ALA A 148 -9.75 -9.27 0.30
C ALA A 148 -8.56 -9.20 -0.65
N THR A 149 -7.96 -8.02 -0.77
CA THR A 149 -6.79 -7.83 -1.65
C THR A 149 -5.67 -8.82 -1.28
N ASP A 150 -5.22 -9.61 -2.24
CA ASP A 150 -4.17 -10.61 -2.09
C ASP A 150 -2.79 -10.06 -2.44
N VAL A 151 -1.75 -10.78 -2.05
CA VAL A 151 -0.34 -10.41 -2.29
C VAL A 151 0.37 -11.53 -3.04
N LEU A 152 1.07 -11.20 -4.12
CA LEU A 152 1.98 -12.09 -4.83
C LEU A 152 3.40 -11.55 -4.70
N ILE A 153 4.32 -12.35 -4.14
CA ILE A 153 5.74 -12.00 -4.07
C ILE A 153 6.57 -12.87 -5.02
N SER A 154 7.53 -12.26 -5.71
CA SER A 154 8.55 -12.99 -6.47
C SER A 154 9.77 -13.25 -5.58
N VAL A 155 10.35 -14.44 -5.75
CA VAL A 155 11.47 -14.92 -4.95
C VAL A 155 12.62 -15.27 -5.90
N ASN A 156 13.80 -14.72 -5.65
CA ASN A 156 15.00 -15.08 -6.41
C ASN A 156 15.30 -16.57 -6.22
N ASP A 157 15.58 -17.26 -7.33
CA ASP A 157 15.87 -18.70 -7.38
C ASP A 157 14.80 -19.56 -6.68
N GLY A 158 13.54 -19.13 -6.74
CA GLY A 158 12.43 -19.78 -6.06
C GLY A 158 11.09 -19.63 -6.77
N ALA A 159 10.12 -20.43 -6.35
CA ALA A 159 8.75 -20.27 -6.79
C ALA A 159 8.16 -18.96 -6.20
N PRO A 160 7.32 -18.24 -6.96
CA PRO A 160 6.57 -17.12 -6.39
C PRO A 160 5.62 -17.61 -5.29
N VAL A 161 5.33 -16.74 -4.32
CA VAL A 161 4.43 -17.05 -3.20
C VAL A 161 3.19 -16.17 -3.30
N LEU A 162 2.03 -16.82 -3.47
CA LEU A 162 0.73 -16.16 -3.39
C LEU A 162 0.19 -16.25 -1.97
N LEU A 163 -0.03 -15.10 -1.33
CA LEU A 163 -0.68 -14.96 -0.05
C LEU A 163 -2.14 -14.60 -0.32
N ARG A 164 -3.02 -15.59 -0.14
CA ARG A 164 -4.45 -15.36 -0.22
C ARG A 164 -4.93 -14.69 1.07
N ASN A 165 -5.47 -13.50 0.97
CA ASN A 165 -6.05 -12.78 2.08
C ASN A 165 -7.46 -13.31 2.36
N SER A 166 -7.80 -13.43 3.63
CA SER A 166 -9.17 -13.80 4.05
C SER A 166 -9.71 -12.89 5.14
N ILE A 167 -8.89 -11.98 5.68
CA ILE A 167 -9.29 -11.03 6.72
C ILE A 167 -10.18 -9.95 6.12
N GLY A 168 -9.83 -9.40 4.95
CA GLY A 168 -10.63 -8.37 4.28
C GLY A 168 -12.07 -8.77 4.00
N THR A 169 -12.38 -10.07 3.89
CA THR A 169 -13.76 -10.56 3.69
C THR A 169 -14.68 -10.39 4.92
N GLN A 170 -14.11 -10.08 6.09
CA GLN A 170 -14.86 -9.85 7.33
C GLN A 170 -15.48 -8.45 7.39
N ASN A 171 -14.97 -7.51 6.59
CA ASN A 171 -15.46 -6.14 6.48
C ASN A 171 -16.11 -5.91 5.11
N HIS A 172 -16.91 -4.84 5.03
CA HIS A 172 -17.51 -4.41 3.78
C HIS A 172 -16.52 -3.60 2.95
N TRP A 173 -16.69 -3.68 1.62
CA TRP A 173 -15.82 -3.01 0.66
C TRP A 173 -16.60 -2.58 -0.59
N LEU A 174 -16.01 -1.67 -1.37
CA LEU A 174 -16.44 -1.37 -2.73
C LEU A 174 -15.24 -1.38 -3.67
N GLY A 175 -15.28 -2.24 -4.68
CA GLY A 175 -14.27 -2.28 -5.72
C GLY A 175 -14.60 -1.29 -6.83
N VAL A 176 -13.67 -0.43 -7.19
CA VAL A 176 -13.87 0.60 -8.21
C VAL A 176 -12.85 0.43 -9.34
N LYS A 177 -13.35 0.20 -10.54
CA LYS A 177 -12.60 0.35 -11.78
C LYS A 177 -12.90 1.73 -12.38
N LEU A 178 -11.88 2.58 -12.48
CA LEU A 178 -12.00 3.86 -13.17
C LEU A 178 -11.58 3.71 -14.64
N VAL A 179 -12.31 4.39 -15.53
CA VAL A 179 -11.97 4.47 -16.96
C VAL A 179 -12.00 5.93 -17.39
N GLY A 180 -10.83 6.47 -17.70
CA GLY A 180 -10.70 7.83 -18.25
C GLY A 180 -11.11 7.90 -19.72
N THR A 181 -11.74 9.00 -20.12
CA THR A 181 -12.16 9.28 -21.50
C THR A 181 -11.58 10.60 -22.02
N LYS A 182 -11.41 11.58 -21.14
CA LYS A 182 -10.69 12.84 -21.38
C LYS A 182 -9.33 12.84 -20.68
N SER A 183 -9.27 12.27 -19.49
CA SER A 183 -8.05 11.95 -18.77
C SER A 183 -7.37 10.69 -19.35
N ASN A 184 -6.20 10.29 -18.82
CA ASN A 184 -5.55 9.06 -19.28
C ASN A 184 -6.46 7.84 -19.07
N PRO A 185 -6.45 6.82 -19.95
CA PRO A 185 -7.44 5.73 -19.94
C PRO A 185 -7.52 4.95 -18.62
N ASP A 186 -6.38 4.81 -17.94
CA ASP A 186 -6.29 4.13 -16.65
C ASP A 186 -6.62 5.04 -15.46
N ALA A 187 -6.97 6.30 -15.69
CA ALA A 187 -7.27 7.30 -14.66
C ALA A 187 -6.17 7.44 -13.59
N VAL A 188 -4.90 7.19 -13.94
CA VAL A 188 -3.75 7.37 -13.05
C VAL A 188 -3.67 8.83 -12.62
N GLY A 189 -3.59 9.04 -11.32
CA GLY A 189 -3.65 10.37 -10.69
C GLY A 189 -5.06 10.81 -10.26
N ALA A 190 -6.11 10.01 -10.53
CA ALA A 190 -7.43 10.27 -9.98
C ALA A 190 -7.42 10.22 -8.44
N ARG A 191 -8.18 11.11 -7.81
CA ARG A 191 -8.41 11.08 -6.35
C ARG A 191 -9.84 10.61 -6.09
N ILE A 192 -9.96 9.61 -5.24
CA ILE A 192 -11.21 8.96 -4.86
C ILE A 192 -11.45 9.28 -3.39
N ALA A 193 -12.37 10.20 -3.12
CA ALA A 193 -12.86 10.44 -1.77
C ALA A 193 -14.13 9.63 -1.55
N TYR A 194 -14.35 9.10 -0.36
CA TYR A 194 -15.58 8.40 -0.04
C TYR A 194 -15.98 8.56 1.42
N GLN A 195 -17.27 8.36 1.68
CA GLN A 195 -17.82 8.37 3.02
C GLN A 195 -18.78 7.21 3.24
N ALA A 196 -18.67 6.57 4.40
CA ALA A 196 -19.61 5.62 4.94
C ALA A 196 -19.85 6.02 6.40
N GLY A 197 -20.97 6.66 6.72
CA GLY A 197 -21.25 7.16 8.07
C GLY A 197 -20.17 8.11 8.58
N ASP A 198 -19.49 7.71 9.65
CA ASP A 198 -18.37 8.42 10.30
C ASP A 198 -17.02 8.23 9.58
N LEU A 199 -16.89 7.18 8.75
CA LEU A 199 -15.66 6.94 7.99
C LEU A 199 -15.62 7.86 6.78
N LYS A 200 -14.57 8.66 6.69
CA LYS A 200 -14.22 9.45 5.51
C LYS A 200 -12.78 9.21 5.14
N ARG A 201 -12.52 8.91 3.88
CA ARG A 201 -11.21 8.49 3.39
C ARG A 201 -10.93 9.06 2.01
N ASN A 202 -9.65 9.15 1.68
CA ASN A 202 -9.17 9.56 0.36
C ASN A 202 -8.16 8.55 -0.18
N ARG A 203 -8.23 8.26 -1.49
CA ARG A 203 -7.29 7.37 -2.17
C ARG A 203 -6.82 8.02 -3.46
N MET A 204 -5.52 7.99 -3.71
CA MET A 204 -4.97 8.37 -5.01
C MET A 204 -4.71 7.11 -5.84
N LYS A 205 -5.25 7.07 -7.06
CA LYS A 205 -4.96 5.99 -7.99
C LYS A 205 -3.56 6.16 -8.55
N VAL A 206 -2.66 5.23 -8.22
CA VAL A 206 -1.32 5.16 -8.81
C VAL A 206 -1.30 4.24 -10.04
N GLY A 207 -0.34 4.43 -10.94
CA GLY A 207 -0.23 3.68 -12.21
C GLY A 207 0.67 2.45 -12.16
N GLY A 208 1.31 2.23 -11.03
CA GLY A 208 2.27 1.15 -10.79
C GLY A 208 2.83 1.31 -9.37
N GLY A 209 3.72 0.42 -8.97
CA GLY A 209 4.35 0.46 -7.66
C GLY A 209 5.16 -0.79 -7.42
N SER A 210 5.97 -0.74 -6.34
CA SER A 210 6.83 -1.85 -5.91
C SER A 210 7.96 -2.18 -6.91
N PHE A 211 8.91 -2.99 -6.47
CA PHE A 211 10.09 -3.36 -7.25
C PHE A 211 9.75 -4.39 -8.33
N LEU A 212 10.12 -4.14 -9.60
CA LEU A 212 9.91 -5.05 -10.75
C LEU A 212 8.50 -5.66 -10.84
N SER A 213 7.47 -4.90 -10.47
CA SER A 213 6.10 -5.41 -10.32
C SER A 213 5.07 -4.42 -10.85
N SER A 214 3.84 -4.90 -11.03
CA SER A 214 2.67 -4.07 -11.30
C SER A 214 1.46 -4.68 -10.58
N HIS A 215 0.53 -3.83 -10.17
CA HIS A 215 -0.62 -4.20 -9.36
C HIS A 215 -1.88 -4.32 -10.21
N ASP A 216 -2.92 -4.96 -9.66
CA ASP A 216 -4.27 -4.82 -10.17
C ASP A 216 -4.66 -3.33 -10.23
N PRO A 217 -5.13 -2.81 -11.38
CA PRO A 217 -5.47 -1.39 -11.52
C PRO A 217 -6.76 -0.99 -10.79
N ARG A 218 -7.55 -1.94 -10.28
CA ARG A 218 -8.78 -1.68 -9.54
C ARG A 218 -8.46 -1.24 -8.11
N VAL A 219 -9.24 -0.31 -7.59
CA VAL A 219 -9.10 0.17 -6.21
C VAL A 219 -10.16 -0.48 -5.34
N VAL A 220 -9.75 -1.08 -4.23
CA VAL A 220 -10.68 -1.58 -3.19
C VAL A 220 -10.80 -0.50 -2.11
N LEU A 221 -12.04 -0.10 -1.82
CA LEU A 221 -12.36 0.87 -0.78
C LEU A 221 -12.94 0.11 0.42
N GLY A 222 -12.15 -0.10 1.47
CA GLY A 222 -12.62 -0.67 2.73
C GLY A 222 -13.55 0.30 3.47
N ILE A 223 -14.65 -0.20 4.01
CA ILE A 223 -15.60 0.61 4.79
C ILE A 223 -15.89 0.04 6.19
N GLY A 224 -15.16 -0.99 6.60
CA GLY A 224 -15.34 -1.69 7.88
C GLY A 224 -16.71 -2.37 7.98
N ASN A 225 -17.29 -2.37 9.18
CA ASN A 225 -18.59 -2.99 9.46
C ASN A 225 -19.81 -2.18 8.99
N ARG A 226 -19.60 -1.16 8.15
CA ARG A 226 -20.67 -0.23 7.74
C ARG A 226 -21.49 -0.83 6.62
N SER A 227 -22.81 -0.84 6.80
CA SER A 227 -23.74 -1.49 5.86
C SER A 227 -24.13 -0.62 4.67
N LYS A 228 -23.52 0.56 4.52
CA LYS A 228 -23.78 1.50 3.42
C LYS A 228 -22.57 2.40 3.20
N ILE A 229 -22.32 2.72 1.92
CA ILE A 229 -21.48 3.85 1.51
C ILE A 229 -22.40 5.01 1.10
N ASP A 230 -22.20 6.19 1.69
CA ASP A 230 -23.06 7.35 1.46
C ASP A 230 -22.76 8.01 0.12
N TRP A 231 -21.47 8.15 -0.20
CA TRP A 231 -21.04 8.64 -1.49
C TRP A 231 -19.59 8.24 -1.82
N VAL A 232 -19.30 8.19 -3.11
CA VAL A 232 -17.94 8.17 -3.68
C VAL A 232 -17.80 9.37 -4.60
N GLU A 233 -16.74 10.13 -4.47
CA GLU A 233 -16.40 11.26 -5.33
C GLU A 233 -15.07 11.00 -6.02
N VAL A 234 -15.06 11.09 -7.35
CA VAL A 234 -13.86 10.94 -8.17
C VAL A 234 -13.50 12.31 -8.73
N LYS A 235 -12.32 12.80 -8.36
CA LYS A 235 -11.66 13.93 -9.03
C LYS A 235 -10.72 13.36 -10.09
N TRP A 236 -11.08 13.56 -11.35
CA TRP A 236 -10.34 13.08 -12.50
C TRP A 236 -9.04 13.87 -12.70
N PRO A 237 -7.97 13.23 -13.20
CA PRO A 237 -6.72 13.91 -13.48
C PRO A 237 -6.87 14.88 -14.66
N GLN A 238 -5.88 15.75 -14.82
CA GLN A 238 -5.79 16.61 -16.01
C GLN A 238 -5.65 15.76 -17.29
N PRO A 239 -6.11 16.26 -18.45
CA PRO A 239 -6.65 17.60 -18.71
C PRO A 239 -8.13 17.78 -18.34
N SER A 240 -8.82 16.74 -17.84
CA SER A 240 -10.23 16.84 -17.51
C SER A 240 -10.48 17.69 -16.26
N GLY A 241 -9.84 17.33 -15.14
CA GLY A 241 -10.03 18.00 -13.85
C GLY A 241 -11.45 17.93 -13.28
N ALA A 242 -12.36 17.19 -13.93
CA ALA A 242 -13.75 17.05 -13.54
C ALA A 242 -13.89 16.36 -12.18
N VAL A 243 -14.99 16.65 -11.48
CA VAL A 243 -15.36 16.00 -10.23
C VAL A 243 -16.74 15.39 -10.40
N GLU A 244 -16.86 14.09 -10.17
CA GLU A 244 -18.13 13.36 -10.23
C GLU A 244 -18.39 12.69 -8.89
N ARG A 245 -19.60 12.87 -8.33
CA ARG A 245 -20.04 12.24 -7.09
C ARG A 245 -21.16 11.25 -7.38
N PHE A 246 -21.06 10.06 -6.79
CA PHE A 246 -21.95 8.93 -6.95
C PHE A 246 -22.53 8.55 -5.58
N THR A 247 -23.79 8.14 -5.60
CA THR A 247 -24.56 7.68 -4.42
C THR A 247 -25.28 6.38 -4.79
N ASP A 248 -26.00 5.78 -3.83
CA ASP A 248 -26.74 4.52 -4.02
C ASP A 248 -25.87 3.37 -4.56
N LEU A 249 -24.62 3.32 -4.12
CA LEU A 249 -23.62 2.37 -4.58
C LEU A 249 -23.81 1.01 -3.88
N PRO A 250 -23.52 -0.10 -4.58
CA PRO A 250 -23.57 -1.42 -3.96
C PRO A 250 -22.39 -1.61 -3.01
N LEU A 251 -22.48 -2.63 -2.16
CA LEU A 251 -21.36 -3.12 -1.36
C LEU A 251 -20.90 -4.50 -1.84
N ASN A 252 -19.68 -4.84 -1.46
CA ASN A 252 -19.05 -6.15 -1.61
C ASN A 252 -19.01 -6.64 -3.06
N ARG A 253 -18.75 -5.72 -3.99
CA ARG A 253 -18.58 -6.03 -5.40
C ARG A 253 -17.77 -4.96 -6.12
N TYR A 254 -17.39 -5.29 -7.33
CA TYR A 254 -16.82 -4.32 -8.26
C TYR A 254 -17.89 -3.55 -9.03
N ILE A 255 -17.62 -2.26 -9.23
CA ILE A 255 -18.30 -1.38 -10.18
C ILE A 255 -17.29 -0.76 -11.13
N THR A 256 -17.77 -0.27 -12.27
CA THR A 256 -17.01 0.55 -13.21
C THR A 256 -17.58 1.97 -13.27
N ILE A 257 -16.72 2.96 -13.11
CA ILE A 257 -17.04 4.37 -13.30
C ILE A 257 -16.30 4.86 -14.54
N VAL A 258 -17.06 5.38 -15.51
CA VAL A 258 -16.52 5.95 -16.75
C VAL A 258 -16.63 7.46 -16.69
N GLU A 259 -15.49 8.13 -16.90
CA GLU A 259 -15.37 9.58 -16.84
C GLU A 259 -16.41 10.31 -17.69
N GLY A 260 -17.11 11.26 -17.07
CA GLY A 260 -18.07 12.16 -17.71
C GLY A 260 -19.44 11.55 -17.97
N THR A 261 -19.70 10.31 -17.52
CA THR A 261 -21.00 9.66 -17.71
C THR A 261 -21.99 9.95 -16.58
N GLY A 262 -21.51 10.40 -15.42
CA GLY A 262 -22.33 10.57 -14.22
C GLY A 262 -22.98 9.28 -13.70
N LYS A 263 -22.52 8.11 -14.18
CA LYS A 263 -23.09 6.79 -13.86
C LYS A 263 -22.00 5.78 -13.53
N TRP A 264 -22.38 4.76 -12.76
CA TRP A 264 -21.60 3.55 -12.54
C TRP A 264 -22.32 2.35 -13.16
N LYS A 265 -21.57 1.27 -13.44
CA LYS A 265 -22.07 -0.01 -13.93
C LYS A 265 -21.55 -1.16 -13.09
#